data_AF-L2GFH4-F1
#
_entry.id   AF-L2GFH4-F1
#
_cell.length_a   1.000
_cell.length_b   1.000
_cell.length_c   1.000
_cell.angle_alpha   90.00
_cell.angle_beta   90.00
_cell.angle_gamma   90.00
#
_symmetry.space_group_name_H-M   'P 1'
#
loop_
_entity.id
_entity.type
_entity.pdbx_description
1 polymer ?
#
loop_
_entity_poly.entity_id
_entity_poly.type
_entity_poly.pdbx_seq_one_letter_code
_entity_poly.pdbx_strand_id
1 'polypeptide(L)'
;MYEVLMAKRPPTLDFFRTLPKPNKSNPVWGVYTILMEKANHPAKLYVGSGTNADHGVVTRLRDYKRETLLPQLVLKALQEGYSISHAGLLCWCAMPKPGQAPIARLRVITVEATMAFVFFAGRPCKMDVLWDDMLPWTRDEVSWQPLCTHTAFLEKPISDLDMLEEELESYNTQRRERALVQIKINSREYEDREKAVSLGAYRARERTKMQLT
;
A
#
# COMPACT_ATOMS: atom_id res chain seq x y z
N MET A 1 -4.11 -1.20 19.23
CA MET A 1 -4.92 -2.13 18.40
C MET A 1 -5.79 -3.03 19.28
N TYR A 2 -5.22 -3.86 20.16
CA TYR A 2 -6.00 -4.74 21.05
C TYR A 2 -7.14 -4.00 21.79
N GLU A 3 -6.83 -2.88 22.44
CA GLU A 3 -7.82 -2.06 23.15
C GLU A 3 -8.97 -1.57 22.26
N VAL A 4 -8.66 -1.23 21.00
CA VAL A 4 -9.68 -0.80 20.03
C VAL A 4 -10.62 -1.96 19.71
N LEU A 5 -10.08 -3.15 19.45
CA LEU A 5 -10.86 -4.33 19.11
C LEU A 5 -11.74 -4.83 20.27
N MET A 6 -11.34 -4.56 21.51
CA MET A 6 -12.10 -4.92 22.71
C MET A 6 -13.12 -3.86 23.12
N ALA A 7 -13.15 -2.71 22.44
CA ALA A 7 -14.05 -1.62 22.78
C ALA A 7 -15.49 -1.93 22.33
N LYS A 8 -16.46 -1.61 23.19
CA LYS A 8 -17.91 -1.76 22.90
C LYS A 8 -18.42 -0.88 21.76
N ARG A 9 -17.65 0.14 21.37
CA ARG A 9 -18.00 1.09 20.30
C ARG A 9 -16.85 1.17 19.32
N PRO A 10 -17.12 1.42 18.03
CA PRO A 10 -16.06 1.61 17.05
C PRO A 10 -15.19 2.83 17.41
N PRO A 11 -13.91 2.83 16.99
CA PRO A 11 -13.05 3.98 17.20
C PRO A 11 -13.60 5.20 16.44
N THR A 12 -13.29 6.40 16.93
CA THR A 12 -13.58 7.64 16.20
C THR A 12 -12.58 7.85 15.05
N LEU A 13 -12.83 8.82 14.18
CA LEU A 13 -11.89 9.21 13.11
C LEU A 13 -10.51 9.64 13.66
N ASP A 14 -10.45 10.16 14.89
CA ASP A 14 -9.20 10.58 15.53
C ASP A 14 -8.23 9.42 15.75
N PHE A 15 -8.74 8.20 15.95
CA PHE A 15 -7.91 7.01 15.99
C PHE A 15 -7.10 6.87 14.70
N PHE A 16 -7.74 7.02 13.54
CA PHE A 16 -7.05 6.90 12.26
C PHE A 16 -6.08 8.06 12.02
N ARG A 17 -6.44 9.29 12.38
CA ARG A 17 -5.56 10.48 12.26
C ARG A 17 -4.31 10.39 13.12
N THR A 18 -4.36 9.63 14.22
CA THR A 18 -3.24 9.45 15.16
C THR A 18 -2.36 8.24 14.83
N LEU A 19 -2.73 7.42 13.84
CA LEU A 19 -1.90 6.26 13.46
C LEU A 19 -0.49 6.68 13.03
N PRO A 20 0.54 5.92 13.42
CA PRO A 20 1.92 6.26 13.10
C PRO A 20 2.17 6.17 11.60
N LYS A 21 2.97 7.10 11.06
CA LYS A 21 3.44 7.06 9.68
C LYS A 21 4.65 6.11 9.58
N PRO A 22 4.83 5.36 8.48
CA PRO A 22 6.01 4.51 8.32
C PRO A 22 7.28 5.35 8.27
N ASN A 23 8.33 4.86 8.94
CA ASN A 23 9.64 5.48 8.91
C ASN A 23 10.34 5.17 7.56
N LYS A 24 10.86 6.19 6.89
CA LYS A 24 11.60 6.01 5.62
C LYS A 24 12.97 5.35 5.83
N SER A 25 13.61 5.61 6.96
CA SER A 25 14.94 5.10 7.29
C SER A 25 14.93 3.68 7.85
N ASN A 26 13.76 3.19 8.27
CA ASN A 26 13.59 1.82 8.74
C ASN A 26 12.36 1.20 8.04
N PRO A 27 12.54 0.67 6.81
CA PRO A 27 11.44 0.08 6.05
C PRO A 27 10.77 -1.06 6.80
N VAL A 28 9.45 -1.15 6.67
CA VAL A 28 8.61 -2.18 7.30
C VAL A 28 7.59 -2.71 6.31
N TRP A 29 7.20 -3.97 6.47
CA TRP A 29 5.99 -4.51 5.85
C TRP A 29 4.82 -4.31 6.79
N GLY A 30 3.62 -4.13 6.25
CA GLY A 30 2.47 -3.94 7.13
C GLY A 30 1.20 -3.53 6.42
N VAL A 31 0.17 -3.34 7.24
CA VAL A 31 -1.16 -2.89 6.87
C VAL A 31 -1.29 -1.42 7.25
N TYR A 32 -1.77 -0.62 6.30
CA TYR A 32 -1.96 0.81 6.44
C TYR A 32 -3.42 1.18 6.17
N THR A 33 -3.79 2.38 6.61
CA THR A 33 -5.04 3.03 6.23
C THR A 33 -4.77 4.29 5.42
N ILE A 34 -5.72 4.64 4.56
CA ILE A 34 -5.84 5.95 3.95
C ILE A 34 -7.18 6.52 4.40
N LEU A 35 -7.13 7.59 5.19
CA LEU A 35 -8.29 8.36 5.58
C LEU A 35 -8.46 9.51 4.58
N MET A 36 -9.65 9.62 4.01
CA MET A 36 -10.01 10.68 3.08
C MET A 36 -11.15 11.50 3.63
N GLU A 37 -11.02 12.82 3.54
CA GLU A 37 -11.98 13.75 4.12
C GLU A 37 -12.33 14.87 3.13
N LYS A 38 -13.58 15.33 3.25
CA LYS A 38 -14.14 16.45 2.49
C LYS A 38 -15.09 17.20 3.42
N ALA A 39 -15.02 18.52 3.42
CA ALA A 39 -15.86 19.35 4.28
C ALA A 39 -17.35 19.02 4.10
N ASN A 40 -18.08 18.89 5.21
CA ASN A 40 -19.52 18.57 5.26
C ASN A 40 -19.92 17.24 4.60
N HIS A 41 -18.98 16.31 4.41
CA HIS A 41 -19.27 14.98 3.88
C HIS A 41 -18.70 13.90 4.82
N PRO A 42 -19.30 12.70 4.88
CA PRO A 42 -18.73 11.58 5.63
C PRO A 42 -17.31 11.26 5.19
N ALA A 43 -16.42 10.97 6.15
CA ALA A 43 -15.08 10.52 5.84
C ALA A 43 -15.12 9.17 5.10
N LYS A 44 -14.04 8.87 4.35
CA LYS A 44 -13.90 7.60 3.64
C LYS A 44 -12.62 6.89 4.08
N LEU A 45 -12.68 5.58 4.27
CA LEU A 45 -11.57 4.77 4.78
C LEU A 45 -11.19 3.68 3.79
N TYR A 46 -9.90 3.61 3.49
CA TYR A 46 -9.28 2.50 2.77
C TYR A 46 -8.32 1.77 3.70
N VAL A 47 -8.28 0.45 3.61
CA VAL A 47 -7.28 -0.41 4.25
C VAL A 47 -6.52 -1.13 3.13
N GLY A 48 -5.20 -1.17 3.22
CA GLY A 48 -4.35 -1.90 2.29
C GLY A 48 -3.06 -2.36 2.94
N SER A 49 -2.25 -3.14 2.23
CA SER A 49 -0.92 -3.52 2.70
C SER A 49 0.20 -3.14 1.74
N GLY A 50 1.42 -3.11 2.28
CA GLY A 50 2.63 -2.88 1.50
C GLY A 50 3.72 -3.88 1.88
N THR A 51 4.12 -4.69 0.91
CA THR A 51 5.12 -5.76 1.05
C THR A 51 6.22 -5.68 -0.01
N ASN A 52 6.53 -4.46 -0.47
CA ASN A 52 7.63 -4.22 -1.39
C ASN A 52 8.97 -4.63 -0.74
N ALA A 53 9.83 -5.32 -1.48
CA ALA A 53 11.06 -5.91 -0.93
C ALA A 53 12.13 -4.90 -0.50
N ASP A 54 12.10 -3.68 -1.04
CA ASP A 54 13.18 -2.70 -0.82
C ASP A 54 12.78 -1.60 0.17
N HIS A 55 11.53 -1.13 0.08
CA HIS A 55 11.04 -0.03 0.93
C HIS A 55 9.70 -0.32 1.63
N GLY A 56 9.21 -1.57 1.54
CA GLY A 56 8.00 -1.99 2.25
C GLY A 56 6.78 -1.12 1.97
N VAL A 57 6.08 -0.73 3.04
CA VAL A 57 4.86 0.11 2.95
C VAL A 57 5.12 1.50 2.37
N VAL A 58 6.34 2.05 2.54
CA VAL A 58 6.66 3.40 2.06
C VAL A 58 6.52 3.52 0.55
N THR A 59 6.87 2.48 -0.21
CA THR A 59 6.66 2.43 -1.67
C THR A 59 5.20 2.68 -2.00
N ARG A 60 4.29 1.97 -1.33
CA ARG A 60 2.85 2.07 -1.60
C ARG A 60 2.31 3.44 -1.21
N LEU A 61 2.68 3.99 -0.05
CA LEU A 61 2.23 5.33 0.35
C LEU A 61 2.79 6.45 -0.52
N ARG A 62 3.97 6.25 -1.15
CA ARG A 62 4.50 7.19 -2.15
C ARG A 62 3.61 7.24 -3.39
N ASP A 63 3.03 6.12 -3.79
CA ASP A 63 2.12 6.07 -4.93
C ASP A 63 0.87 6.94 -4.68
N TYR A 64 0.32 6.91 -3.46
CA TYR A 64 -0.78 7.80 -3.06
C TYR A 64 -0.39 9.27 -3.15
N LYS A 65 0.81 9.64 -2.68
CA LYS A 65 1.31 11.03 -2.74
C LYS A 65 1.54 11.52 -4.17
N ARG A 66 1.83 10.61 -5.09
CA ARG A 66 2.03 10.91 -6.52
C ARG A 66 0.77 10.72 -7.35
N GLU A 67 -0.31 10.27 -6.73
CA GLU A 67 -1.56 9.90 -7.38
C GLU A 67 -1.39 8.87 -8.50
N THR A 68 -0.43 7.96 -8.35
CA THR A 68 -0.14 6.88 -9.28
C THR A 68 -0.66 5.55 -8.76
N LEU A 69 -1.11 4.64 -9.62
CA LEU A 69 -1.52 3.28 -9.24
C LEU A 69 -2.55 3.22 -8.10
N LEU A 70 -3.47 4.17 -8.04
CA LEU A 70 -4.45 4.27 -6.96
C LEU A 70 -5.54 3.19 -7.08
N PRO A 71 -6.07 2.67 -5.95
CA PRO A 71 -7.27 1.86 -5.98
C PRO A 71 -8.44 2.65 -6.58
N GLN A 72 -9.32 1.97 -7.31
CA GLN A 72 -10.40 2.59 -8.09
C GLN A 72 -11.26 3.58 -7.28
N LEU A 73 -11.64 3.21 -6.04
CA LEU A 73 -12.52 4.07 -5.24
C LEU A 73 -11.79 5.22 -4.57
N VAL A 74 -10.48 5.08 -4.32
CA VAL A 74 -9.65 6.19 -3.85
C VAL A 74 -9.53 7.23 -4.97
N LEU A 75 -9.25 6.78 -6.20
CA LEU A 75 -9.21 7.67 -7.37
C LEU A 75 -10.55 8.39 -7.56
N LYS A 76 -11.66 7.64 -7.50
CA LYS A 76 -13.00 8.21 -7.59
C LYS A 76 -13.27 9.24 -6.47
N ALA A 77 -12.85 8.96 -5.24
CA ALA A 77 -13.01 9.89 -4.13
C ALA A 77 -12.20 11.18 -4.35
N LEU A 78 -10.96 11.09 -4.86
CA LEU A 78 -10.17 12.27 -5.23
C LEU A 78 -10.91 13.12 -6.28
N GLN A 79 -11.46 12.47 -7.32
CA GLN A 79 -12.25 13.14 -8.36
C GLN A 79 -13.54 13.80 -7.83
N GLU A 80 -14.12 13.26 -6.77
CA GLU A 80 -15.28 13.83 -6.06
C GLU A 80 -14.89 14.98 -5.10
N GLY A 81 -13.61 15.36 -5.05
CA GLY A 81 -13.10 16.46 -4.23
C GLY A 81 -12.75 16.06 -2.79
N TYR A 82 -12.58 14.77 -2.51
CA TYR A 82 -11.96 14.36 -1.25
C TYR A 82 -10.45 14.57 -1.30
N SER A 83 -9.85 14.79 -0.14
CA SER A 83 -8.40 14.83 0.03
C SER A 83 -7.95 13.72 0.97
N ILE A 84 -6.73 13.20 0.78
CA ILE A 84 -6.13 12.28 1.75
C ILE A 84 -5.71 13.09 2.98
N SER A 85 -6.46 12.97 4.07
CA SER A 85 -6.15 13.69 5.31
C SER A 85 -5.07 12.98 6.13
N HIS A 86 -5.04 11.65 6.11
CA HIS A 86 -4.00 10.88 6.79
C HIS A 86 -3.72 9.54 6.11
N ALA A 87 -2.46 9.09 6.23
CA ALA A 87 -2.01 7.78 5.82
C ALA A 87 -1.13 7.20 6.93
N GLY A 88 -1.60 6.15 7.61
CA GLY A 88 -0.97 5.62 8.82
C GLY A 88 -0.95 4.09 8.87
N LEU A 89 -0.10 3.53 9.72
CA LEU A 89 0.05 2.08 9.90
C LEU A 89 -0.91 1.57 10.97
N LEU A 90 -1.66 0.50 10.67
CA LEU A 90 -2.47 -0.23 11.64
C LEU A 90 -1.63 -1.26 12.40
N CYS A 91 -0.80 -2.01 11.67
CA CYS A 91 0.14 -2.99 12.21
C CYS A 91 1.25 -3.25 11.20
N TRP A 92 2.44 -3.62 11.69
CA TRP A 92 3.62 -3.80 10.85
C TRP A 92 4.60 -4.79 11.47
N CYS A 93 5.50 -5.29 10.64
CA CYS A 93 6.62 -6.12 11.02
C CYS A 93 7.91 -5.64 10.34
N ALA A 94 9.05 -6.08 10.87
CA ALA A 94 10.32 -5.90 10.19
C ALA A 94 10.29 -6.57 8.81
N MET A 95 11.10 -6.06 7.88
CA MET A 95 11.27 -6.65 6.56
C MET A 95 11.69 -8.13 6.70
N PRO A 96 10.96 -9.08 6.09
CA PRO A 96 11.35 -10.48 6.16
C PRO A 96 12.59 -10.73 5.33
N LYS A 97 13.31 -11.81 5.65
CA LYS A 97 14.37 -12.32 4.78
C LYS A 97 13.76 -12.78 3.44
N PRO A 98 14.53 -12.75 2.33
CA PRO A 98 14.02 -13.14 1.01
C PRO A 98 13.35 -14.51 0.99
N GLY A 99 13.92 -15.51 1.65
CA GLY A 99 13.35 -16.85 1.74
C GLY A 99 12.07 -16.98 2.58
N GLN A 100 11.79 -15.99 3.44
CA GLN A 100 10.56 -15.94 4.24
C GLN A 100 9.48 -15.02 3.63
N ALA A 101 9.82 -14.29 2.57
CA ALA A 101 8.98 -13.28 1.97
C ALA A 101 7.61 -13.81 1.50
N PRO A 102 7.48 -14.99 0.88
CA PRO A 102 6.17 -15.50 0.43
C PRO A 102 5.20 -15.73 1.60
N ILE A 103 5.65 -16.43 2.64
CA ILE A 103 4.85 -16.72 3.83
C ILE A 103 4.53 -15.45 4.62
N ALA A 104 5.51 -14.56 4.78
CA ALA A 104 5.30 -13.28 5.45
C ALA A 104 4.26 -12.42 4.70
N ARG A 105 4.29 -12.42 3.36
CA ARG A 105 3.31 -11.70 2.54
C ARG A 105 1.90 -12.26 2.72
N LEU A 106 1.75 -13.58 2.72
CA LEU A 106 0.46 -14.23 2.98
C LEU A 106 -0.11 -13.79 4.33
N ARG A 107 0.71 -13.80 5.39
CA ARG A 107 0.30 -13.32 6.72
C ARG A 107 -0.14 -11.86 6.69
N VAL A 108 0.59 -10.98 6.00
CA VAL A 108 0.22 -9.56 5.88
C VAL A 108 -1.11 -9.40 5.12
N ILE A 109 -1.34 -10.15 4.05
CA ILE A 109 -2.62 -10.14 3.30
C ILE A 109 -3.77 -10.63 4.17
N THR A 110 -3.57 -11.69 4.96
CA THR A 110 -4.58 -12.16 5.91
C THR A 110 -4.94 -11.07 6.92
N VAL A 111 -3.94 -10.41 7.50
CA VAL A 111 -4.17 -9.31 8.45
C VAL A 111 -4.84 -8.12 7.76
N GLU A 112 -4.47 -7.78 6.52
CA GLU A 112 -5.14 -6.75 5.74
C GLU A 112 -6.64 -7.06 5.58
N ALA A 113 -6.97 -8.27 5.13
CA ALA A 113 -8.35 -8.71 4.96
C ALA A 113 -9.12 -8.62 6.28
N THR A 114 -8.57 -9.15 7.37
CA THR A 114 -9.19 -9.08 8.70
C THR A 114 -9.44 -7.62 9.12
N MET A 115 -8.44 -6.74 8.99
CA MET A 115 -8.58 -5.33 9.36
C MET A 115 -9.57 -4.60 8.46
N ALA A 116 -9.64 -4.93 7.17
CA ALA A 116 -10.60 -4.35 6.25
C ALA A 116 -12.06 -4.73 6.60
N PHE A 117 -12.29 -5.95 7.10
CA PHE A 117 -13.59 -6.36 7.63
C PHE A 117 -13.92 -5.67 8.96
N VAL A 118 -13.01 -5.75 9.93
CA VAL A 118 -13.21 -5.17 11.27
C VAL A 118 -13.48 -3.67 11.22
N PHE A 119 -12.74 -2.92 10.39
CA PHE A 119 -12.94 -1.50 10.22
C PHE A 119 -13.91 -1.16 9.09
N PHE A 120 -14.67 -2.13 8.57
CA PHE A 120 -15.72 -1.86 7.58
C PHE A 120 -15.22 -1.04 6.36
N ALA A 121 -13.98 -1.26 5.93
CA ALA A 121 -13.34 -0.53 4.84
C ALA A 121 -13.73 -1.08 3.45
N GLY A 122 -14.27 -2.30 3.39
CA GLY A 122 -14.85 -2.92 2.19
C GLY A 122 -16.28 -2.50 1.93
N ARG A 123 -16.66 -2.38 0.65
CA ARG A 123 -18.05 -2.15 0.25
C ARG A 123 -18.96 -3.26 0.81
N PRO A 124 -20.21 -2.92 1.20
CA PRO A 124 -21.17 -3.94 1.60
C PRO A 124 -21.37 -4.97 0.49
N CYS A 125 -21.36 -6.24 0.85
CA CYS A 125 -21.64 -7.33 -0.08
C CYS A 125 -22.60 -8.34 0.55
N LYS A 126 -23.20 -9.21 -0.28
CA LYS A 126 -24.15 -10.23 0.21
C LYS A 126 -23.52 -11.22 1.20
N MET A 127 -22.20 -11.36 1.19
CA MET A 127 -21.48 -12.24 2.09
C MET A 127 -21.21 -11.60 3.45
N ASP A 128 -21.49 -10.31 3.64
CA ASP A 128 -21.30 -9.62 4.94
C ASP A 128 -22.09 -10.30 6.06
N VAL A 129 -23.27 -10.84 5.73
CA VAL A 129 -24.13 -11.62 6.66
C VAL A 129 -23.43 -12.81 7.31
N LEU A 130 -22.36 -13.34 6.70
CA LEU A 130 -21.59 -14.46 7.27
C LEU A 130 -20.65 -14.02 8.40
N TRP A 131 -20.34 -12.73 8.47
CA TRP A 131 -19.37 -12.18 9.42
C TRP A 131 -20.01 -11.17 10.38
N ASP A 132 -21.22 -10.68 10.12
CA ASP A 132 -21.89 -9.66 10.94
C ASP A 132 -21.91 -10.02 12.43
N ASP A 133 -22.20 -11.28 12.78
CA ASP A 133 -22.22 -11.76 14.17
C ASP A 133 -20.83 -11.94 14.79
N MET A 134 -19.77 -11.99 13.97
CA MET A 134 -18.38 -12.17 14.41
C MET A 134 -17.63 -10.85 14.59
N LEU A 135 -18.14 -9.75 14.02
CA LEU A 135 -17.50 -8.45 14.06
C LEU A 135 -17.83 -7.70 15.37
N PRO A 136 -16.91 -6.89 15.90
CA PRO A 136 -17.10 -6.23 17.20
C PRO A 136 -18.18 -5.13 17.17
N TRP A 137 -18.52 -4.64 15.98
CA TRP A 137 -19.49 -3.57 15.74
C TRP A 137 -20.28 -3.90 14.48
N THR A 138 -21.29 -3.09 14.19
CA THR A 138 -22.07 -3.14 12.96
C THR A 138 -21.68 -2.01 12.01
N ARG A 139 -22.07 -2.15 10.73
CA ARG A 139 -21.80 -1.16 9.68
C ARG A 139 -22.35 0.23 10.01
N ASP A 140 -23.52 0.31 10.63
CA ASP A 140 -24.20 1.57 10.91
C ASP A 140 -23.59 2.31 12.11
N GLU A 141 -22.74 1.65 12.90
CA GLU A 141 -22.06 2.25 14.03
C GLU A 141 -20.78 3.02 13.64
N VAL A 142 -20.19 2.73 12.47
CA VAL A 142 -18.97 3.42 12.03
C VAL A 142 -19.26 4.73 11.32
N SER A 143 -18.41 5.73 11.53
CA SER A 143 -18.61 7.10 11.01
C SER A 143 -17.93 7.37 9.65
N TRP A 144 -17.60 6.32 8.89
CA TRP A 144 -16.89 6.43 7.61
C TRP A 144 -17.48 5.51 6.55
N GLN A 145 -17.24 5.86 5.29
CA GLN A 145 -17.63 5.06 4.13
C GLN A 145 -16.45 4.21 3.62
N PRO A 146 -16.73 3.04 3.02
CA PRO A 146 -15.69 2.14 2.53
C PRO A 146 -15.06 2.59 1.19
N LEU A 147 -13.76 2.31 1.04
CA LEU A 147 -13.00 2.52 -0.20
C LEU A 147 -12.38 1.24 -0.79
N CYS A 148 -12.51 0.09 -0.14
CA CYS A 148 -12.06 -1.19 -0.70
C CYS A 148 -13.17 -1.81 -1.57
N THR A 149 -12.83 -2.21 -2.80
CA THR A 149 -13.78 -2.86 -3.73
C THR A 149 -13.96 -4.34 -3.46
N HIS A 150 -12.95 -4.97 -2.88
CA HIS A 150 -12.90 -6.39 -2.61
C HIS A 150 -12.09 -6.63 -1.33
N THR A 151 -12.20 -7.86 -0.80
CA THR A 151 -11.34 -8.33 0.28
C THR A 151 -10.01 -8.82 -0.29
N ALA A 152 -8.91 -8.62 0.45
CA ALA A 152 -7.59 -9.09 0.06
C ALA A 152 -7.51 -10.63 -0.03
N PHE A 153 -8.47 -11.38 0.53
CA PHE A 153 -8.57 -12.84 0.33
C PHE A 153 -8.84 -13.26 -1.11
N LEU A 154 -9.34 -12.36 -1.97
CA LEU A 154 -9.53 -12.64 -3.39
C LEU A 154 -8.22 -12.49 -4.19
N GLU A 155 -7.17 -11.96 -3.58
CA GLU A 155 -5.86 -11.92 -4.20
C GLU A 155 -5.25 -13.33 -4.22
N LYS A 156 -4.91 -13.81 -5.42
CA LYS A 156 -4.30 -15.14 -5.58
C LYS A 156 -2.96 -15.14 -4.84
N PRO A 157 -2.71 -16.10 -3.92
CA PRO A 157 -1.39 -16.27 -3.32
C PRO A 157 -0.36 -16.43 -4.45
N ILE A 158 0.75 -15.71 -4.35
CA ILE A 158 1.84 -15.82 -5.32
C ILE A 158 2.35 -17.26 -5.29
N SER A 159 2.61 -17.85 -6.46
CA SER A 159 2.98 -19.26 -6.71
C SER A 159 4.31 -19.72 -6.09
N ASP A 160 4.87 -18.95 -5.17
CA ASP A 160 6.20 -19.11 -4.62
C ASP A 160 6.18 -19.83 -3.25
N LEU A 161 5.04 -20.39 -2.87
CA LEU A 161 4.84 -21.04 -1.57
C LEU A 161 5.47 -22.44 -1.50
N ASP A 162 5.67 -23.09 -2.64
CA ASP A 162 6.19 -24.46 -2.73
C ASP A 162 7.72 -24.51 -2.92
N MET A 163 8.40 -23.36 -2.99
CA MET A 163 9.85 -23.27 -3.15
C MET A 163 10.59 -23.34 -1.81
N LEU A 164 11.76 -23.97 -1.81
CA LEU A 164 12.68 -23.98 -0.67
C LEU A 164 13.33 -22.60 -0.45
N GLU A 165 13.86 -22.37 0.76
CA GLU A 165 14.48 -21.08 1.13
C GLU A 165 15.63 -20.70 0.18
N GLU A 166 16.50 -21.66 -0.15
CA GLU A 166 17.63 -21.48 -1.06
C GLU A 166 17.16 -21.17 -2.51
N GLU A 167 16.09 -21.82 -2.95
CA GLU A 167 15.49 -21.58 -4.27
C GLU A 167 14.90 -20.17 -4.36
N LEU A 168 14.24 -19.72 -3.29
CA LEU A 168 13.71 -18.37 -3.16
C LEU A 168 14.83 -17.32 -3.16
N GLU A 169 15.95 -17.59 -2.50
CA GLU A 169 17.11 -16.68 -2.49
C GLU A 169 17.77 -16.58 -3.87
N SER A 170 17.99 -17.72 -4.54
CA SER A 170 18.51 -17.76 -5.91
C SER A 170 17.57 -17.04 -6.89
N TYR A 171 16.27 -17.34 -6.81
CA TYR A 171 15.26 -16.70 -7.64
C TYR A 171 15.20 -15.18 -7.43
N ASN A 172 15.24 -14.72 -6.17
CA ASN A 172 15.26 -13.29 -5.86
C ASN A 172 16.53 -12.60 -6.37
N THR A 173 17.67 -13.28 -6.32
CA THR A 173 18.94 -12.77 -6.88
C THR A 173 18.83 -12.59 -8.39
N GLN A 174 18.38 -13.61 -9.11
CA GLN A 174 18.15 -13.52 -10.56
C GLN A 174 17.14 -12.43 -10.91
N ARG A 175 16.08 -12.28 -10.10
CA ARG A 175 15.08 -11.23 -10.31
C ARG A 175 15.67 -9.83 -10.14
N ARG A 176 16.54 -9.63 -9.16
CA ARG A 176 17.27 -8.36 -8.96
C ARG A 176 18.19 -8.05 -10.13
N GLU A 177 18.94 -9.04 -10.62
CA GLU A 177 19.81 -8.87 -11.79
C GLU A 177 19.00 -8.48 -13.03
N ARG A 178 17.89 -9.18 -13.30
CA ARG A 178 16.98 -8.84 -14.40
C ARG A 178 16.41 -7.43 -14.25
N ALA A 179 16.02 -7.03 -13.03
CA ALA A 179 15.53 -5.68 -12.77
C ALA A 179 16.60 -4.62 -13.05
N LEU A 180 17.86 -4.85 -12.68
CA LEU A 180 18.97 -3.95 -12.98
C LEU A 180 19.22 -3.81 -14.48
N VAL A 181 19.15 -4.92 -15.23
CA VAL A 181 19.24 -4.88 -16.70
C VAL A 181 18.10 -4.06 -17.28
N GLN A 182 16.86 -4.27 -16.81
CA GLN A 182 15.70 -3.51 -17.30
C GLN A 182 15.81 -2.01 -16.97
N ILE A 183 16.30 -1.65 -15.78
CA ILE A 183 16.54 -0.26 -15.40
C ILE A 183 17.55 0.39 -16.37
N LYS A 184 18.63 -0.30 -16.73
CA LYS A 184 19.62 0.20 -17.70
C LYS A 184 19.00 0.41 -19.08
N ILE A 185 18.16 -0.52 -19.54
CA ILE A 185 17.43 -0.38 -20.82
C ILE A 185 16.51 0.84 -20.77
N ASN A 186 15.66 0.94 -19.76
CA ASN A 186 14.72 2.05 -19.61
C ASN A 186 15.43 3.40 -19.49
N SER A 187 16.57 3.45 -18.80
CA SER A 187 17.40 4.67 -18.68
C SER A 187 17.92 5.10 -20.05
N ARG A 188 18.43 4.17 -20.87
CA ARG A 188 18.90 4.46 -22.23
C ARG A 188 17.76 4.96 -23.11
N GLU A 189 16.62 4.27 -23.09
CA GLU A 189 15.44 4.70 -23.87
C GLU A 189 14.97 6.10 -23.46
N TYR A 190 14.98 6.40 -22.17
CA TYR A 190 14.64 7.73 -21.67
C TYR A 190 15.62 8.80 -22.16
N GLU A 191 16.92 8.54 -22.09
CA GLU A 191 17.94 9.46 -22.60
C GLU A 191 17.82 9.66 -24.11
N ASP A 192 17.55 8.61 -24.87
CA ASP A 192 17.40 8.68 -26.32
C ASP A 192 16.16 9.49 -26.72
N ARG A 193 15.05 9.33 -25.98
CA ARG A 193 13.86 10.18 -26.13
C ARG A 193 14.14 11.65 -25.83
N GLU A 194 14.88 11.94 -24.75
CA GLU A 194 15.24 13.33 -24.43
C GLU A 194 16.16 13.95 -25.49
N LYS A 195 17.16 13.21 -25.98
CA LYS A 195 18.05 13.66 -27.06
C LYS A 195 17.27 13.95 -28.34
N ALA A 196 16.26 13.12 -28.65
CA ALA A 196 15.39 13.30 -29.80
C ALA A 196 14.48 14.55 -29.69
N VAL A 197 14.02 14.88 -28.48
CA VAL A 197 13.22 16.10 -28.22
C VAL A 197 14.08 17.36 -28.26
N SER A 198 15.23 17.37 -27.57
CA SER A 198 16.16 18.51 -27.60
C SER A 198 17.56 18.13 -27.17
N LEU A 199 18.43 17.91 -28.16
CA LEU A 199 19.85 17.62 -27.94
C LEU A 199 20.58 18.75 -27.20
N GLY A 200 20.17 20.00 -27.42
CA GLY A 200 20.76 21.17 -26.77
C GLY A 200 20.45 21.23 -25.27
N ALA A 201 19.19 21.03 -24.88
CA ALA A 201 18.77 21.01 -23.48
C ALA A 201 19.39 19.85 -22.70
N TYR A 202 19.48 18.67 -23.32
CA TYR A 202 20.16 17.51 -22.74
C TYR A 202 21.63 17.80 -22.43
N ARG A 203 22.38 18.34 -23.40
CA ARG A 203 23.80 18.70 -23.24
C ARG A 203 24.03 19.78 -22.18
N ALA A 204 23.15 20.77 -22.08
CA ALA A 204 23.26 21.85 -21.08
C ALA A 204 23.11 21.31 -19.64
N ARG A 205 22.16 20.39 -19.43
CA ARG A 205 21.92 19.76 -18.13
C ARG A 205 23.05 18.82 -17.72
N GLU A 206 23.60 18.04 -18.65
CA GLU A 206 24.76 17.18 -18.36
C GLU A 206 26.01 17.98 -17.97
N ARG A 207 26.26 19.14 -18.63
CA ARG A 207 27.32 20.07 -18.20
C ARG A 207 27.10 20.59 -16.77
N THR A 208 25.85 20.87 -16.41
CA THR A 208 25.51 21.37 -15.07
C THR A 208 25.73 20.28 -14.00
N LYS A 209 25.38 19.02 -14.29
CA LYS A 209 25.65 17.90 -13.39
C LYS A 209 27.14 17.69 -13.16
N MET A 210 27.97 17.72 -14.22
CA MET A 210 29.42 17.56 -14.09
C MET A 210 30.09 18.65 -13.27
N GLN A 211 29.50 19.84 -13.16
CA GLN A 211 30.02 20.93 -12.33
C GLN A 211 29.63 20.81 -10.84
N LEU A 212 28.70 19.92 -10.50
CA LEU A 212 28.17 19.72 -9.14
C LEU A 212 28.68 18.44 -8.47
N THR A 213 29.45 17.63 -9.19
CA THR A 213 30.17 16.42 -8.70
C THR A 213 31.65 16.69 -8.67
#